data_AF-A0A3N2G4S7-F1
#
_entry.id   AF-A0A3N2G4S7-F1
#
_cell.length_a   1.000
_cell.length_b   1.000
_cell.length_c   1.000
_cell.angle_alpha   90.00
_cell.angle_beta   90.00
_cell.angle_gamma   90.00
#
_symmetry.space_group_name_H-M   'P 1'
#
loop_
_entity.id
_entity.type
_entity.pdbx_description
1 polymer ?
#
loop_
_entity_poly.entity_id
_entity_poly.type
_entity_poly.pdbx_seq_one_letter_code
_entity_poly.pdbx_strand_id
1 'polypeptide(L)'
;MARRARWIAASLVAALLATLGLVLAPSASAAVKTFVSVIPPSYALSTATVKFSGTVYPALGQKVSVQRKDGSRWVTVDTAKVSRSSAKFSVAYKAKPGKKSFRLVVAKTSQSTSKTQKWTTWTTDGVKYKSYIARARSYMKAYCPRTPIFVSTNLVDSYTVGMATEKYAWVSTVAGKKTYTWQHQIHLQGGMTKAELRHVALHECAHVVQFRRLVKGPEAREKAERTTAKVFKARAGEYGDGNERQADCMAIVITKKKQYGGYTQYCGGARATSAKALWKAYGKKYQAPVYTFTRSS
;
A
#
# COMPACT_ATOMS: atom_id res chain seq x y z
N MET A 1 -101.26 17.01 -43.55
CA MET A 1 -101.33 15.83 -44.46
C MET A 1 -99.95 15.67 -45.08
N ALA A 2 -99.04 14.88 -44.50
CA ALA A 2 -98.88 13.44 -44.64
C ALA A 2 -97.98 13.03 -45.82
N ARG A 3 -97.00 12.16 -45.50
CA ARG A 3 -96.11 11.32 -46.36
C ARG A 3 -94.80 12.02 -46.80
N ARG A 4 -93.60 11.43 -46.73
CA ARG A 4 -93.15 10.01 -46.65
C ARG A 4 -91.63 9.92 -46.35
N ALA A 5 -91.23 8.79 -45.75
CA ALA A 5 -89.99 7.98 -45.93
C ALA A 5 -88.57 8.58 -45.68
N ARG A 6 -87.75 8.07 -44.71
CA ARG A 6 -86.83 6.88 -44.75
C ARG A 6 -85.66 7.10 -45.74
N TRP A 7 -84.35 7.13 -45.40
CA TRP A 7 -83.51 6.19 -44.63
C TRP A 7 -82.00 6.65 -44.56
N ILE A 8 -81.26 6.15 -43.54
CA ILE A 8 -79.81 5.79 -43.46
C ILE A 8 -78.72 6.86 -43.17
N ALA A 9 -78.23 6.78 -41.92
CA ALA A 9 -76.85 6.72 -41.39
C ALA A 9 -75.72 7.64 -41.89
N ALA A 10 -75.08 8.34 -40.94
CA ALA A 10 -73.67 8.11 -40.59
C ALA A 10 -73.33 8.85 -39.27
N SER A 11 -72.55 8.17 -38.44
CA SER A 11 -72.23 8.48 -37.05
C SER A 11 -71.09 9.50 -36.88
N LEU A 12 -70.97 10.01 -35.65
CA LEU A 12 -69.71 10.31 -34.94
C LEU A 12 -68.84 11.49 -35.44
N VAL A 13 -69.02 12.68 -34.84
CA VAL A 13 -67.91 13.58 -34.48
C VAL A 13 -68.28 14.36 -33.21
N ALA A 14 -67.36 14.41 -32.24
CA ALA A 14 -67.22 15.36 -31.12
C ALA A 14 -67.25 14.75 -29.71
N ALA A 15 -66.19 14.02 -29.36
CA ALA A 15 -65.77 13.84 -27.97
C ALA A 15 -64.24 13.66 -27.92
N LEU A 16 -63.48 14.77 -28.00
CA LEU A 16 -62.03 14.72 -27.81
C LEU A 16 -61.47 16.08 -27.35
N LEU A 17 -61.92 16.57 -26.19
CA LEU A 17 -61.36 17.74 -25.51
C LEU A 17 -61.38 17.53 -23.99
N ALA A 18 -60.73 16.48 -23.50
CA ALA A 18 -60.39 16.31 -22.07
C ALA A 18 -59.44 15.11 -21.85
N THR A 19 -58.27 15.11 -22.49
CA THR A 19 -57.15 14.30 -21.99
C THR A 19 -56.09 15.24 -21.45
N LEU A 20 -56.19 15.44 -20.14
CA LEU A 20 -55.22 16.08 -19.28
C LEU A 20 -53.79 15.74 -19.74
N GLY A 21 -53.00 16.79 -19.94
CA GLY A 21 -51.55 16.67 -20.06
C GLY A 21 -50.98 16.04 -18.80
N LEU A 22 -50.71 14.73 -18.84
CA LEU A 22 -49.65 14.14 -18.04
C LEU A 22 -48.34 14.72 -18.59
N VAL A 23 -47.94 15.87 -18.06
CA VAL A 23 -46.53 16.24 -18.03
C VAL A 23 -45.88 15.15 -17.19
N LEU A 24 -45.31 14.13 -17.85
CA LEU A 24 -44.41 13.19 -17.22
C LEU A 24 -43.30 14.04 -16.60
N ALA A 25 -43.39 14.26 -15.29
CA ALA A 25 -42.30 14.85 -14.54
C ALA A 25 -41.06 14.01 -14.90
N PRO A 26 -39.96 14.63 -15.38
CA PRO A 26 -38.78 13.87 -15.75
C PRO A 26 -38.39 13.01 -14.55
N SER A 27 -38.42 11.70 -14.75
CA SER A 27 -38.10 10.72 -13.73
C SER A 27 -36.77 11.12 -13.10
N ALA A 28 -36.77 11.43 -11.81
CA ALA A 28 -35.55 11.82 -11.10
C ALA A 28 -34.54 10.68 -11.24
N SER A 29 -33.58 10.84 -12.16
CA SER A 29 -32.56 9.84 -12.39
C SER A 29 -31.72 9.73 -11.12
N ALA A 30 -31.72 8.55 -10.51
CA ALA A 30 -30.96 8.31 -9.29
C ALA A 30 -29.47 8.59 -9.53
N ALA A 31 -28.85 9.34 -8.61
CA ALA A 31 -27.44 9.67 -8.71
C ALA A 31 -26.58 8.39 -8.74
N VAL A 32 -25.62 8.33 -9.66
CA VAL A 32 -24.76 7.15 -9.81
C VAL A 32 -23.83 7.02 -8.59
N LYS A 33 -23.61 5.77 -8.16
CA LYS A 33 -22.73 5.48 -7.03
C LYS A 33 -21.26 5.77 -7.38
N THR A 34 -20.61 6.57 -6.55
CA THR A 34 -19.18 6.90 -6.72
C THR A 34 -18.29 5.83 -6.08
N PHE A 35 -17.38 5.31 -6.88
CA PHE A 35 -16.30 4.41 -6.52
C PHE A 35 -14.96 5.14 -6.54
N VAL A 36 -14.10 4.77 -5.60
CA VAL A 36 -12.73 5.27 -5.51
C VAL A 36 -11.82 4.08 -5.29
N SER A 37 -10.75 4.01 -6.09
CA SER A 37 -9.64 3.11 -5.84
C SER A 37 -8.40 3.92 -5.53
N VAL A 38 -7.85 3.74 -4.32
CA VAL A 38 -6.64 4.42 -3.89
C VAL A 38 -5.87 3.61 -2.86
N ILE A 39 -4.55 3.59 -2.98
CA ILE A 39 -3.65 2.93 -2.03
C ILE A 39 -2.85 4.03 -1.29
N PRO A 40 -3.27 4.42 -0.08
CA PRO A 40 -2.55 5.42 0.69
C PRO A 40 -1.17 4.92 1.17
N PRO A 41 -0.19 5.82 1.27
CA PRO A 41 1.04 5.51 1.97
C PRO A 41 0.74 5.32 3.47
N SER A 42 1.18 4.19 4.02
CA SER A 42 1.11 3.95 5.47
C SER A 42 2.21 4.71 6.23
N TYR A 43 3.32 5.03 5.56
CA TYR A 43 4.51 5.63 6.15
C TYR A 43 5.10 6.72 5.26
N ALA A 44 5.72 7.73 5.88
CA ALA A 44 6.35 8.86 5.20
C ALA A 44 7.54 9.42 5.98
N LEU A 45 8.36 10.24 5.31
CA LEU A 45 9.37 11.10 5.93
C LEU A 45 8.87 12.55 5.90
N SER A 46 9.01 13.28 7.01
CA SER A 46 8.59 14.70 7.08
C SER A 46 9.35 15.60 6.12
N THR A 47 10.54 15.18 5.67
CA THR A 47 11.37 15.87 4.69
C THR A 47 10.97 15.58 3.24
N ALA A 48 10.05 14.63 3.01
CA ALA A 48 9.57 14.27 1.69
C ALA A 48 8.21 14.90 1.38
N THR A 49 8.03 15.30 0.13
CA THR A 49 6.70 15.56 -0.42
C THR A 49 6.04 14.22 -0.72
N VAL A 50 4.96 13.92 -0.01
CA VAL A 50 4.22 12.67 -0.20
C VAL A 50 3.20 12.89 -1.31
N LYS A 51 3.32 12.12 -2.39
CA LYS A 51 2.31 12.06 -3.45
C LYS A 51 1.34 10.93 -3.16
N PHE A 52 0.05 11.23 -3.27
CA PHE A 52 -1.04 10.28 -3.10
C PHE A 52 -1.91 10.34 -4.35
N SER A 53 -2.09 9.19 -5.00
CA SER A 53 -2.76 9.09 -6.29
C SER A 53 -3.76 7.94 -6.31
N GLY A 54 -4.89 8.14 -6.96
CA GLY A 54 -5.94 7.14 -7.11
C GLY A 54 -6.82 7.39 -8.33
N THR A 55 -7.90 6.63 -8.44
CA THR A 55 -8.88 6.73 -9.53
C THR A 55 -10.28 6.89 -8.94
N VAL A 56 -11.10 7.73 -9.58
CA VAL A 56 -12.52 7.92 -9.26
C VAL A 56 -13.38 7.52 -10.45
N TYR A 57 -14.51 6.86 -10.18
CA TYR A 57 -15.49 6.45 -11.17
C TYR A 57 -16.93 6.48 -10.60
N PRO A 58 -17.95 7.02 -11.31
CA PRO A 58 -17.81 7.84 -12.50
C PRO A 58 -17.35 9.26 -12.13
N ALA A 59 -16.34 9.81 -12.82
CA ALA A 59 -15.79 11.14 -12.51
C ALA A 59 -16.49 12.27 -13.31
N LEU A 60 -17.77 12.49 -12.97
CA LEU A 60 -18.71 13.42 -13.62
C LEU A 60 -18.51 14.87 -13.17
N GLY A 61 -17.32 15.43 -13.40
CA GLY A 61 -17.00 16.81 -12.99
C GLY A 61 -16.82 17.01 -11.48
N GLN A 62 -16.73 15.92 -10.73
CA GLN A 62 -16.60 15.94 -9.27
C GLN A 62 -15.31 16.65 -8.83
N LYS A 63 -15.39 17.31 -7.68
CA LYS A 63 -14.21 17.79 -6.95
C LYS A 63 -13.73 16.69 -6.01
N VAL A 64 -12.48 16.31 -6.16
CA VAL A 64 -11.77 15.40 -5.26
C VAL A 64 -10.89 16.24 -4.36
N SER A 65 -10.96 16.04 -3.05
CA SER A 65 -10.10 16.71 -2.08
C SER A 65 -9.47 15.71 -1.14
N VAL A 66 -8.19 15.91 -0.84
CA VAL A 66 -7.55 15.23 0.27
C VAL A 66 -7.46 16.18 1.44
N GLN A 67 -7.88 15.68 2.60
CA GLN A 67 -7.94 16.46 3.82
C GLN A 67 -7.15 15.75 4.91
N ARG A 68 -6.45 16.52 5.74
CA ARG A 68 -5.73 16.06 6.93
C ARG A 68 -6.50 16.51 8.17
N LYS A 69 -6.55 15.65 9.19
CA LYS A 69 -7.08 16.03 10.49
C LYS A 69 -6.01 16.80 11.29
N ASP A 70 -6.29 18.06 11.61
CA ASP A 70 -5.48 18.92 12.45
C ASP A 70 -6.32 19.35 13.67
N GLY A 71 -6.04 18.74 14.83
CA GLY A 71 -6.88 18.86 16.01
C GLY A 71 -8.28 18.28 15.77
N SER A 72 -9.32 19.09 16.01
CA SER A 72 -10.72 18.73 15.73
C SER A 72 -11.15 18.96 14.28
N ARG A 73 -10.36 19.69 13.48
CA ARG A 73 -10.74 20.15 12.14
C ARG A 73 -10.12 19.33 11.03
N TRP A 74 -10.83 19.21 9.91
CA TRP A 74 -10.30 18.68 8.66
C TRP A 74 -9.84 19.83 7.78
N VAL A 75 -8.55 19.88 7.46
CA VAL A 75 -7.94 20.90 6.60
C VAL A 75 -7.69 20.31 5.23
N THR A 76 -8.16 20.98 4.18
CA THR A 76 -7.87 20.60 2.80
C THR A 76 -6.39 20.77 2.53
N VAL A 77 -5.77 19.67 2.12
CA VAL A 77 -4.35 19.62 1.80
C VAL A 77 -4.15 19.96 0.34
N ASP A 78 -5.01 19.41 -0.52
CA ASP A 78 -4.99 19.65 -1.96
C ASP A 78 -6.32 19.21 -2.58
N THR A 79 -6.61 19.69 -3.79
CA THR A 79 -7.82 19.38 -4.53
C THR A 79 -7.55 19.14 -6.01
N ALA A 80 -8.27 18.20 -6.61
CA ALA A 80 -8.28 17.96 -8.04
C ALA A 80 -9.73 18.00 -8.55
N LYS A 81 -9.93 18.55 -9.74
CA LYS A 81 -11.20 18.40 -10.47
C LYS A 81 -11.05 17.22 -11.42
N VAL A 82 -12.01 16.30 -11.40
CA VAL A 82 -12.02 15.12 -12.27
C VAL A 82 -13.22 15.21 -13.21
N SER A 83 -12.98 15.21 -14.52
CA SER A 83 -14.01 15.51 -15.53
C SER A 83 -14.21 14.43 -16.60
N ARG A 84 -13.51 13.30 -16.49
CA ARG A 84 -13.65 12.15 -17.41
C ARG A 84 -14.36 11.01 -16.72
N SER A 85 -15.06 10.15 -17.46
CA SER A 85 -15.82 9.00 -16.93
C SER A 85 -15.04 8.17 -15.91
N SER A 86 -13.74 7.96 -16.10
CA SER A 86 -12.78 7.55 -15.07
C SER A 86 -11.59 8.51 -15.07
N ALA A 87 -11.19 9.02 -13.91
CA ALA A 87 -10.10 9.98 -13.83
C ALA A 87 -9.14 9.69 -12.68
N LYS A 88 -7.85 9.76 -13.02
CA LYS A 88 -6.76 9.73 -12.06
C LYS A 88 -6.67 11.08 -11.36
N PHE A 89 -6.44 11.06 -10.07
CA PHE A 89 -6.03 12.25 -9.32
C PHE A 89 -4.66 12.00 -8.71
N SER A 90 -3.91 13.07 -8.50
CA SER A 90 -2.70 13.07 -7.68
C SER A 90 -2.73 14.32 -6.82
N VAL A 91 -2.41 14.15 -5.55
CA VAL A 91 -2.28 15.25 -4.61
C VAL A 91 -0.96 15.12 -3.86
N ALA A 92 -0.36 16.25 -3.55
CA ALA A 92 0.90 16.30 -2.84
C ALA A 92 0.72 16.94 -1.47
N TYR A 93 1.44 16.44 -0.46
CA TYR A 93 1.45 17.07 0.85
C TYR A 93 2.81 17.02 1.52
N LYS A 94 3.12 18.10 2.26
CA LYS A 94 4.25 18.13 3.17
C LYS A 94 3.88 17.35 4.43
N ALA A 95 4.54 16.21 4.62
CA ALA A 95 4.26 15.36 5.76
C ALA A 95 4.75 16.04 7.06
N LYS A 96 3.91 15.99 8.10
CA LYS A 96 4.28 16.46 9.44
C LYS A 96 4.59 15.24 10.31
N PRO A 97 5.64 15.27 11.15
CA PRO A 97 5.97 14.15 12.03
C PRO A 97 4.78 13.63 12.86
N GLY A 98 4.85 12.33 13.17
CA GLY A 98 3.88 11.63 13.99
C GLY A 98 2.74 10.97 13.20
N LYS A 99 1.75 10.46 13.93
CA LYS A 99 0.54 9.82 13.39
C LYS A 99 -0.43 10.90 12.92
N LYS A 100 -0.79 10.89 11.63
CA LYS A 100 -1.76 11.83 11.05
C LYS A 100 -2.89 11.07 10.37
N SER A 101 -4.12 11.49 10.62
CA SER A 101 -5.30 10.96 9.95
C SER A 101 -5.64 11.79 8.72
N PHE A 102 -6.04 11.10 7.67
CA PHE A 102 -6.39 11.69 6.40
C PHE A 102 -7.73 11.16 5.94
N ARG A 103 -8.37 11.92 5.05
CA ARG A 103 -9.51 11.45 4.28
C ARG A 103 -9.47 12.00 2.86
N LEU A 104 -9.90 11.17 1.94
CA LEU A 104 -10.27 11.57 0.59
C LEU A 104 -11.76 11.85 0.61
N VAL A 105 -12.17 12.98 0.05
CA VAL A 105 -13.57 13.35 -0.13
C VAL A 105 -13.79 13.61 -1.61
N VAL A 106 -14.65 12.78 -2.21
CA VAL A 106 -15.23 13.03 -3.52
C VAL A 106 -16.58 13.69 -3.31
N ALA A 107 -16.71 14.93 -3.78
CA ALA A 107 -17.92 15.72 -3.61
C ALA A 107 -19.10 15.13 -4.40
N LYS A 108 -20.31 15.27 -3.86
CA LYS A 108 -21.54 14.97 -4.60
C LYS A 108 -21.70 15.93 -5.79
N THR A 109 -22.35 15.46 -6.85
CA THR A 109 -22.89 16.31 -7.93
C THR A 109 -24.37 15.98 -8.10
N SER A 110 -25.07 16.69 -9.00
CA SER A 110 -26.45 16.33 -9.37
C SER A 110 -26.57 14.91 -9.93
N GLN A 111 -25.48 14.37 -10.49
CA GLN A 111 -25.46 13.07 -11.18
C GLN A 111 -24.73 11.98 -10.40
N SER A 112 -24.09 12.29 -9.27
CA SER A 112 -23.24 11.34 -8.54
C SER A 112 -23.24 11.55 -7.02
N THR A 113 -23.14 10.44 -6.29
CA THR A 113 -23.06 10.43 -4.82
C THR A 113 -21.69 10.88 -4.30
N SER A 114 -21.62 11.36 -3.07
CA SER A 114 -20.32 11.62 -2.43
C SER A 114 -19.66 10.33 -1.91
N LYS A 115 -18.33 10.28 -1.88
CA LYS A 115 -17.57 9.18 -1.27
C LYS A 115 -16.48 9.71 -0.36
N THR A 116 -16.32 9.08 0.81
CA THR A 116 -15.18 9.34 1.71
C THR A 116 -14.40 8.07 1.97
N GLN A 117 -13.07 8.16 1.96
CA GLN A 117 -12.17 7.10 2.38
C GLN A 117 -11.15 7.66 3.37
N LYS A 118 -11.03 7.04 4.55
CA LYS A 118 -10.13 7.49 5.62
C LYS A 118 -8.90 6.60 5.68
N TRP A 119 -7.76 7.15 6.08
CA TRP A 119 -6.56 6.39 6.40
C TRP A 119 -5.70 7.12 7.44
N THR A 120 -4.65 6.45 7.89
CA THR A 120 -3.63 7.04 8.76
C THR A 120 -2.25 6.85 8.14
N THR A 121 -1.42 7.88 8.22
CA THR A 121 -0.01 7.83 7.87
C THR A 121 0.84 8.05 9.12
N TRP A 122 1.85 7.21 9.32
CA TRP A 122 2.90 7.45 10.31
C TRP A 122 4.08 8.13 9.65
N THR A 123 4.40 9.35 10.10
CA THR A 123 5.48 10.13 9.53
C THR A 123 6.66 10.17 10.47
N THR A 124 7.79 9.63 10.03
CA THR A 124 9.06 9.78 10.74
C THR A 124 9.55 11.22 10.61
N ASP A 125 10.03 11.79 11.71
CA ASP A 125 10.72 13.07 11.69
C ASP A 125 12.09 12.93 11.00
N GLY A 126 12.11 13.22 9.70
CA GLY A 126 13.30 13.13 8.86
C GLY A 126 14.37 14.16 9.20
N VAL A 127 14.03 15.24 9.92
CA VAL A 127 14.99 16.24 10.39
C VAL A 127 15.66 15.71 11.66
N LYS A 128 14.87 15.35 12.68
CA LYS A 128 15.37 14.79 13.95
C LYS A 128 16.23 13.55 13.74
N TYR A 129 15.79 12.64 12.86
CA TYR A 129 16.46 11.36 12.64
C TYR A 129 17.40 11.33 11.43
N LYS A 130 17.75 12.48 10.84
CA LYS A 130 18.60 12.56 9.63
C LYS A 130 19.89 11.74 9.77
N SER A 131 20.68 12.02 10.80
CA SER A 131 21.97 11.35 11.04
C SER A 131 21.80 9.87 11.42
N TYR A 132 20.71 9.53 12.11
CA TYR A 132 20.40 8.16 12.50
C TYR A 132 20.08 7.30 11.28
N ILE A 133 19.19 7.79 10.40
CA ILE A 133 18.83 7.13 9.13
C ILE A 133 20.05 7.02 8.22
N ALA A 134 20.87 8.07 8.10
CA ALA A 134 22.09 8.05 7.30
C ALA A 134 23.08 6.99 7.81
N ARG A 135 23.23 6.85 9.13
CA ARG A 135 24.09 5.83 9.74
C ARG A 135 23.56 4.41 9.47
N ALA A 136 22.27 4.16 9.73
CA ALA A 136 21.64 2.87 9.41
C ALA A 136 21.82 2.51 7.92
N ARG A 137 21.56 3.48 7.03
CA ARG A 137 21.78 3.37 5.58
C ARG A 137 23.22 2.98 5.24
N SER A 138 24.21 3.59 5.90
CA SER A 138 25.62 3.31 5.64
C SER A 138 25.98 1.85 5.91
N TYR A 139 25.45 1.26 6.99
CA TYR A 139 25.72 -0.12 7.36
C TYR A 139 25.14 -1.13 6.36
N MET A 140 23.96 -0.84 5.82
CA MET A 140 23.26 -1.72 4.88
C MET A 140 23.46 -1.34 3.41
N LYS A 141 24.31 -0.33 3.10
CA LYS A 141 24.45 0.26 1.75
C LYS A 141 24.74 -0.79 0.67
N ALA A 142 25.55 -1.80 0.98
CA ALA A 142 25.89 -2.86 0.03
C ALA A 142 24.69 -3.74 -0.37
N TYR A 143 23.68 -3.84 0.50
CA TYR A 143 22.64 -4.85 0.38
C TYR A 143 21.22 -4.28 0.23
N CYS A 144 20.90 -3.21 0.94
CA CYS A 144 19.62 -2.51 0.94
C CYS A 144 19.79 -1.00 0.68
N PRO A 145 20.49 -0.58 -0.39
CA PRO A 145 20.84 0.83 -0.60
C PRO A 145 19.61 1.74 -0.73
N ARG A 146 18.49 1.23 -1.25
CA ARG A 146 17.31 2.04 -1.57
C ARG A 146 16.07 1.73 -0.72
N THR A 147 16.11 0.71 0.15
CA THR A 147 14.97 0.33 0.99
C THR A 147 14.58 1.48 1.93
N PRO A 148 13.36 2.01 1.92
CA PRO A 148 12.93 3.08 2.83
C PRO A 148 13.19 2.71 4.30
N ILE A 149 13.68 3.68 5.09
CA ILE A 149 13.84 3.54 6.54
C ILE A 149 12.88 4.53 7.20
N PHE A 150 12.08 4.03 8.12
CA PHE A 150 11.26 4.83 9.02
C PHE A 150 11.71 4.58 10.47
N VAL A 151 11.65 5.62 11.29
CA VAL A 151 12.06 5.59 12.69
C VAL A 151 10.88 5.92 13.59
N SER A 152 10.76 5.18 14.70
CA SER A 152 9.72 5.36 15.73
C SER A 152 8.29 5.35 15.17
N THR A 153 7.97 4.35 14.35
CA THR A 153 6.61 4.08 13.87
C THR A 153 5.86 3.15 14.83
N ASN A 154 4.58 2.89 14.62
CA ASN A 154 3.78 1.93 15.42
C ASN A 154 4.16 0.45 15.26
N LEU A 155 5.23 0.16 14.53
CA LEU A 155 5.72 -1.20 14.29
C LEU A 155 6.94 -1.51 15.15
N VAL A 156 7.42 -0.52 15.91
CA VAL A 156 8.58 -0.63 16.77
C VAL A 156 8.24 0.02 18.11
N ASP A 157 8.67 -0.60 19.18
CA ASP A 157 8.42 -0.19 20.56
C ASP A 157 9.58 -0.65 21.46
N SER A 158 9.36 -0.76 22.77
CA SER A 158 10.37 -1.23 23.73
C SER A 158 10.75 -2.71 23.55
N TYR A 159 9.91 -3.51 22.91
CA TYR A 159 10.12 -4.94 22.70
C TYR A 159 10.53 -5.27 21.26
N THR A 160 10.10 -4.46 20.30
CA THR A 160 10.43 -4.60 18.87
C THR A 160 11.31 -3.45 18.41
N VAL A 161 12.63 -3.69 18.39
CA VAL A 161 13.62 -2.64 18.07
C VAL A 161 13.78 -2.40 16.55
N GLY A 162 13.34 -3.34 15.73
CA GLY A 162 13.36 -3.28 14.28
C GLY A 162 12.26 -4.13 13.66
N MET A 163 11.80 -3.74 12.47
CA MET A 163 10.86 -4.54 11.68
C MET A 163 11.01 -4.25 10.19
N ALA A 164 11.22 -5.29 9.39
CA ALA A 164 11.08 -5.24 7.94
C ALA A 164 9.65 -5.62 7.54
N THR A 165 9.02 -4.81 6.69
CA THR A 165 7.70 -5.14 6.13
C THR A 165 7.80 -5.45 4.65
N GLU A 166 6.94 -6.35 4.16
CA GLU A 166 6.68 -6.53 2.74
C GLU A 166 5.22 -6.29 2.36
N LYS A 167 5.01 -5.80 1.15
CA LYS A 167 3.73 -5.90 0.43
C LYS A 167 3.99 -6.60 -0.88
N TYR A 168 3.42 -7.78 -1.08
CA TYR A 168 3.47 -8.53 -2.34
C TYR A 168 2.10 -8.54 -2.99
N ALA A 169 2.01 -8.08 -4.24
CA ALA A 169 0.74 -7.97 -4.95
C ALA A 169 0.87 -8.41 -6.41
N TRP A 170 -0.13 -9.14 -6.88
CA TRP A 170 -0.40 -9.26 -8.32
C TRP A 170 -0.91 -7.92 -8.83
N VAL A 171 -0.33 -7.41 -9.92
CA VAL A 171 -0.67 -6.08 -10.46
C VAL A 171 -1.33 -6.15 -11.83
N SER A 172 -0.99 -7.14 -12.65
CA SER A 172 -1.59 -7.31 -13.97
C SER A 172 -1.22 -8.68 -14.58
N THR A 173 -1.89 -9.03 -15.67
CA THR A 173 -1.46 -10.08 -16.58
C THR A 173 -1.01 -9.43 -17.88
N VAL A 174 0.20 -9.72 -18.33
CA VAL A 174 0.78 -9.17 -19.56
C VAL A 174 1.20 -10.35 -20.44
N ALA A 175 0.62 -10.45 -21.64
CA ALA A 175 0.87 -11.54 -22.59
C ALA A 175 0.77 -12.94 -21.94
N GLY A 176 -0.33 -13.19 -21.21
CA GLY A 176 -0.59 -14.47 -20.54
C GLY A 176 0.27 -14.74 -19.30
N LYS A 177 1.20 -13.85 -18.93
CA LYS A 177 2.07 -13.99 -17.76
C LYS A 177 1.63 -13.06 -16.64
N LYS A 178 1.69 -13.54 -15.39
CA LYS A 178 1.32 -12.74 -14.22
C LYS A 178 2.47 -11.82 -13.84
N THR A 179 2.17 -10.54 -13.71
CA THR A 179 3.09 -9.51 -13.23
C THR A 179 2.80 -9.22 -11.77
N TYR A 180 3.87 -9.20 -10.98
CA TYR A 180 3.83 -8.97 -9.55
C TYR A 180 4.70 -7.79 -9.19
N THR A 181 4.33 -7.12 -8.10
CA THR A 181 5.17 -6.13 -7.45
C THR A 181 5.36 -6.53 -6.00
N TRP A 182 6.58 -6.36 -5.47
CA TRP A 182 6.74 -6.20 -4.04
C TRP A 182 7.30 -4.84 -3.67
N GLN A 183 6.98 -4.41 -2.46
CA GLN A 183 7.55 -3.25 -1.80
C GLN A 183 8.07 -3.65 -0.42
N HIS A 184 9.28 -3.19 -0.09
CA HIS A 184 9.87 -3.40 1.23
C HIS A 184 10.09 -2.08 1.96
N GLN A 185 10.01 -2.12 3.28
CA GLN A 185 10.32 -1.01 4.17
C GLN A 185 11.00 -1.55 5.43
N ILE A 186 11.84 -0.72 6.05
CA ILE A 186 12.49 -1.02 7.32
C ILE A 186 12.04 0.01 8.35
N HIS A 187 11.63 -0.47 9.51
CA HIS A 187 11.22 0.32 10.66
C HIS A 187 12.24 0.09 11.77
N LEU A 188 12.73 1.16 12.39
CA LEU A 188 13.72 1.10 13.45
C LEU A 188 13.25 1.89 14.66
N GLN A 189 13.48 1.37 15.86
CA GLN A 189 13.38 2.17 17.07
C GLN A 189 14.44 3.27 17.02
N GLY A 190 14.12 4.45 17.58
CA GLY A 190 15.09 5.52 17.75
C GLY A 190 15.92 5.32 19.02
N GLY A 191 17.14 5.88 19.07
CA GLY A 191 17.94 5.92 20.29
C GLY A 191 18.90 4.75 20.52
N MET A 192 18.96 3.76 19.62
CA MET A 192 19.93 2.66 19.73
C MET A 192 21.39 3.16 19.68
N THR A 193 22.28 2.45 20.35
CA THR A 193 23.73 2.67 20.24
C THR A 193 24.22 2.41 18.80
N LYS A 194 25.44 2.85 18.48
CA LYS A 194 26.03 2.63 17.14
C LYS A 194 26.11 1.14 16.76
N ALA A 195 26.41 0.28 17.74
CA ALA A 195 26.61 -1.15 17.54
C ALA A 195 25.28 -1.89 17.39
N GLU A 196 24.30 -1.58 18.25
CA GLU A 196 22.93 -2.09 18.14
C GLU A 196 22.29 -1.67 16.82
N LEU A 197 22.34 -0.38 16.47
CA LEU A 197 21.81 0.11 15.21
C LEU A 197 22.45 -0.59 14.01
N ARG A 198 23.75 -0.87 14.07
CA ARG A 198 24.44 -1.61 13.01
C ARG A 198 23.90 -3.02 12.87
N HIS A 199 23.71 -3.72 13.98
CA HIS A 199 23.19 -5.07 13.98
C HIS A 199 21.73 -5.10 13.49
N VAL A 200 20.85 -4.33 14.13
CA VAL A 200 19.42 -4.29 13.80
C VAL A 200 19.19 -3.85 12.35
N ALA A 201 19.88 -2.81 11.86
CA ALA A 201 19.72 -2.42 10.45
C ALA A 201 20.15 -3.51 9.45
N LEU A 202 21.16 -4.31 9.79
CA LEU A 202 21.59 -5.45 8.97
C LEU A 202 20.62 -6.63 9.10
N HIS A 203 20.05 -6.86 10.29
CA HIS A 203 18.99 -7.85 10.54
C HIS A 203 17.74 -7.55 9.71
N GLU A 204 17.22 -6.32 9.79
CA GLU A 204 16.05 -5.93 8.98
C GLU A 204 16.35 -5.96 7.47
N CYS A 205 17.57 -5.60 7.07
CA CYS A 205 17.98 -5.77 5.68
C CYS A 205 18.08 -7.25 5.28
N ALA A 206 18.46 -8.14 6.19
CA ALA A 206 18.51 -9.58 5.94
C ALA A 206 17.11 -10.13 5.63
N HIS A 207 16.07 -9.68 6.34
CA HIS A 207 14.69 -10.00 5.98
C HIS A 207 14.35 -9.56 4.56
N VAL A 208 14.65 -8.31 4.19
CA VAL A 208 14.46 -7.83 2.80
C VAL A 208 15.16 -8.76 1.79
N VAL A 209 16.35 -9.25 2.11
CA VAL A 209 17.08 -10.21 1.27
C VAL A 209 16.44 -11.59 1.23
N GLN A 210 15.90 -12.09 2.35
CA GLN A 210 15.12 -13.33 2.39
C GLN A 210 13.91 -13.27 1.46
N PHE A 211 13.20 -12.13 1.42
CA PHE A 211 12.02 -11.93 0.58
C PHE A 211 12.33 -11.86 -0.91
N ARG A 212 13.55 -11.48 -1.32
CA ARG A 212 13.95 -11.46 -2.74
C ARG A 212 13.82 -12.82 -3.44
N ARG A 213 13.74 -13.91 -2.68
CA ARG A 213 13.42 -15.25 -3.20
C ARG A 213 12.04 -15.34 -3.86
N LEU A 214 11.11 -14.43 -3.54
CA LEU A 214 9.79 -14.34 -4.19
C LEU A 214 9.87 -14.14 -5.70
N VAL A 215 11.03 -13.73 -6.25
CA VAL A 215 11.22 -13.67 -7.72
C VAL A 215 10.98 -15.04 -8.36
N LYS A 216 11.22 -16.12 -7.59
CA LYS A 216 10.98 -17.51 -7.98
C LYS A 216 9.58 -18.02 -7.59
N GLY A 217 8.77 -17.19 -6.95
CA GLY A 217 7.42 -17.51 -6.48
C GLY A 217 7.28 -17.82 -4.99
N PRO A 218 6.04 -17.74 -4.45
CA PRO A 218 5.72 -18.07 -3.07
C PRO A 218 6.13 -19.49 -2.67
N GLU A 219 5.94 -20.47 -3.56
CA GLU A 219 6.22 -21.89 -3.32
C GLU A 219 7.72 -22.13 -3.12
N ALA A 220 8.54 -21.46 -3.95
CA ALA A 220 9.99 -21.51 -3.84
C ALA A 220 10.49 -20.84 -2.54
N ARG A 221 9.83 -19.75 -2.12
CA ARG A 221 10.10 -19.09 -0.84
C ARG A 221 9.75 -20.02 0.32
N GLU A 222 8.54 -20.56 0.34
CA GLU A 222 8.05 -21.45 1.40
C GLU A 222 8.94 -22.68 1.57
N LYS A 223 9.38 -23.28 0.46
CA LYS A 223 10.38 -24.37 0.47
C LYS A 223 11.68 -23.92 1.14
N ALA A 224 12.16 -22.72 0.82
CA ALA A 224 13.39 -22.18 1.41
C ALA A 224 13.23 -21.84 2.90
N GLU A 225 12.05 -21.41 3.34
CA GLU A 225 11.72 -21.18 4.75
C GLU A 225 11.71 -22.50 5.54
N ARG A 226 11.13 -23.57 4.98
CA ARG A 226 11.23 -24.92 5.57
C ARG A 226 12.66 -25.40 5.70
N THR A 227 13.50 -25.23 4.67
CA THR A 227 14.92 -25.58 4.75
C THR A 227 15.64 -24.74 5.81
N THR A 228 15.31 -23.46 5.91
CA THR A 228 15.89 -22.55 6.91
C THR A 228 15.53 -23.00 8.32
N ALA A 229 14.25 -23.30 8.58
CA ALA A 229 13.81 -23.83 9.87
C ALA A 229 14.58 -25.08 10.30
N LYS A 230 14.84 -26.03 9.38
CA LYS A 230 15.67 -27.22 9.64
C LYS A 230 17.11 -26.85 10.03
N VAL A 231 17.77 -25.98 9.27
CA VAL A 231 19.16 -25.55 9.54
C VAL A 231 19.27 -24.82 10.88
N PHE A 232 18.25 -24.03 11.23
CA PHE A 232 18.24 -23.25 12.45
C PHE A 232 17.63 -23.97 13.65
N LYS A 233 17.13 -25.21 13.46
CA LYS A 233 16.46 -26.03 14.48
C LYS A 233 15.23 -25.35 15.10
N ALA A 234 14.49 -24.59 14.29
CA ALA A 234 13.19 -24.06 14.69
C ALA A 234 12.18 -25.21 14.83
N ARG A 235 11.20 -25.08 15.74
CA ARG A 235 10.16 -26.10 15.92
C ARG A 235 9.25 -26.15 14.68
N ALA A 236 8.62 -27.30 14.46
CA ALA A 236 7.64 -27.46 13.38
C ALA A 236 6.47 -26.48 13.59
N GLY A 237 6.13 -25.70 12.55
CA GLY A 237 5.11 -24.63 12.64
C GLY A 237 5.67 -23.26 13.03
N GLU A 238 6.91 -23.16 13.52
CA GLU A 238 7.58 -21.90 13.87
C GLU A 238 8.53 -21.43 12.75
N TYR A 239 8.05 -21.43 11.50
CA TYR A 239 8.88 -21.02 10.35
C TYR A 239 9.38 -19.57 10.46
N GLY A 240 8.63 -18.71 11.15
CA GLY A 240 9.05 -17.35 11.51
C GLY A 240 10.34 -17.36 12.33
N ASP A 241 10.42 -18.19 13.38
CA ASP A 241 11.61 -18.31 14.24
C ASP A 241 12.86 -18.74 13.45
N GLY A 242 12.71 -19.66 12.49
CA GLY A 242 13.81 -20.04 11.61
C GLY A 242 14.36 -18.88 10.77
N ASN A 243 13.47 -18.06 10.20
CA ASN A 243 13.86 -16.90 9.40
C ASN A 243 14.48 -15.79 10.25
N GLU A 244 13.93 -15.51 11.43
CA GLU A 244 14.49 -14.55 12.39
C GLU A 244 15.91 -14.96 12.82
N ARG A 245 16.11 -16.24 13.17
CA ARG A 245 17.45 -16.76 13.49
C ARG A 245 18.42 -16.69 12.31
N GLN A 246 17.93 -16.86 11.08
CA GLN A 246 18.77 -16.67 9.90
C GLN A 246 19.12 -15.20 9.67
N ALA A 247 18.18 -14.27 9.90
CA ALA A 247 18.42 -12.83 9.80
C ALA A 247 19.45 -12.35 10.83
N ASP A 248 19.36 -12.82 12.07
CA ASP A 248 20.37 -12.62 13.10
C ASP A 248 21.73 -13.13 12.62
N CYS A 249 21.78 -14.38 12.15
CA CYS A 249 23.04 -14.98 11.69
C CYS A 249 23.61 -14.22 10.48
N MET A 250 22.76 -13.71 9.59
CA MET A 250 23.14 -12.82 8.49
C MET A 250 23.75 -11.50 8.98
N ALA A 251 23.23 -10.90 10.04
CA ALA A 251 23.83 -9.74 10.67
C ALA A 251 25.14 -10.09 11.41
N ILE A 252 25.19 -11.22 12.13
CA ILE A 252 26.35 -11.70 12.89
C ILE A 252 27.54 -12.00 11.97
N VAL A 253 27.34 -12.64 10.82
CA VAL A 253 28.48 -12.97 9.92
C VAL A 253 29.19 -11.71 9.38
N ILE A 254 28.49 -10.58 9.32
CA ILE A 254 29.03 -9.27 8.91
C ILE A 254 29.60 -8.50 10.11
N THR A 255 28.84 -8.40 11.20
CA THR A 255 29.21 -7.58 12.37
C THR A 255 30.24 -8.24 13.27
N LYS A 256 30.29 -9.56 13.27
CA LYS A 256 31.03 -10.40 14.24
C LYS A 256 30.60 -10.17 15.70
N LYS A 257 29.39 -9.65 15.94
CA LYS A 257 28.87 -9.34 17.27
C LYS A 257 27.65 -10.20 17.58
N LYS A 258 27.89 -11.38 18.16
CA LYS A 258 26.84 -12.36 18.50
C LYS A 258 25.89 -11.88 19.61
N GLN A 259 26.37 -11.01 20.50
CA GLN A 259 25.60 -10.53 21.65
C GLN A 259 24.35 -9.71 21.27
N TYR A 260 24.26 -9.22 20.04
CA TYR A 260 23.13 -8.44 19.55
C TYR A 260 22.07 -9.28 18.82
N GLY A 261 22.29 -10.59 18.66
CA GLY A 261 21.29 -11.47 18.06
C GLY A 261 20.14 -11.72 19.02
N GLY A 262 18.92 -11.38 18.62
CA GLY A 262 17.72 -11.46 19.47
C GLY A 262 17.12 -12.86 19.55
N TYR A 263 17.19 -13.62 18.46
CA TYR A 263 16.65 -14.97 18.30
C TYR A 263 17.73 -16.05 18.31
N THR A 264 18.96 -15.71 17.90
CA THR A 264 20.11 -16.60 18.04
C THR A 264 21.43 -15.85 18.16
N GLN A 265 22.26 -16.29 19.11
CA GLN A 265 23.67 -15.93 19.19
C GLN A 265 24.58 -16.99 18.54
N TYR A 266 24.00 -18.11 18.12
CA TYR A 266 24.70 -19.28 17.60
C TYR A 266 24.69 -19.29 16.07
N CYS A 267 25.71 -18.68 15.48
CA CYS A 267 25.90 -18.54 14.03
C CYS A 267 27.21 -19.22 13.57
N GLY A 268 27.32 -20.54 13.76
CA GLY A 268 28.45 -21.36 13.33
C GLY A 268 28.03 -22.41 12.28
N GLY A 269 29.02 -23.09 11.69
CA GLY A 269 28.82 -24.23 10.78
C GLY A 269 27.77 -23.98 9.68
N ALA A 270 26.81 -24.90 9.55
CA ALA A 270 25.76 -24.83 8.55
C ALA A 270 24.90 -23.54 8.61
N ARG A 271 24.71 -22.96 9.80
CA ARG A 271 23.95 -21.70 9.97
C ARG A 271 24.68 -20.52 9.32
N ALA A 272 25.98 -20.39 9.59
CA ALA A 272 26.81 -19.36 8.99
C ALA A 272 26.92 -19.54 7.46
N THR A 273 27.05 -20.79 6.99
CA THR A 273 27.06 -21.12 5.56
C THR A 273 25.75 -20.71 4.90
N SER A 274 24.60 -21.03 5.52
CA SER A 274 23.27 -20.65 5.05
C SER A 274 23.12 -19.12 4.95
N ALA A 275 23.50 -18.39 5.99
CA ALA A 275 23.44 -16.92 6.03
C ALA A 275 24.33 -16.27 4.94
N LYS A 276 25.59 -16.71 4.80
CA LYS A 276 26.52 -16.22 3.78
C LYS A 276 26.03 -16.52 2.36
N ALA A 277 25.48 -17.71 2.13
CA ALA A 277 24.94 -18.10 0.84
C ALA A 277 23.80 -17.18 0.41
N LEU A 278 22.93 -16.77 1.34
CA LEU A 278 21.82 -15.89 1.03
C LEU A 278 22.30 -14.46 0.68
N TRP A 279 23.26 -13.90 1.44
CA TRP A 279 23.92 -12.65 1.06
C TRP A 279 24.57 -12.71 -0.32
N LYS A 280 25.28 -13.81 -0.63
CA LYS A 280 25.92 -14.01 -1.93
C LYS A 280 24.90 -14.07 -3.07
N ALA A 281 23.80 -14.80 -2.87
CA ALA A 281 22.81 -15.04 -3.91
C ALA A 281 21.93 -13.81 -4.21
N TYR A 282 21.49 -13.10 -3.17
CA TYR A 282 20.46 -12.06 -3.30
C TYR A 282 20.86 -10.70 -2.72
N GLY A 283 21.93 -10.59 -1.94
CA GLY A 283 22.31 -9.34 -1.26
C GLY A 283 22.46 -8.15 -2.21
N LYS A 284 23.01 -8.38 -3.40
CA LYS A 284 23.20 -7.34 -4.43
C LYS A 284 22.14 -7.34 -5.54
N LYS A 285 21.12 -8.20 -5.49
CA LYS A 285 20.08 -8.31 -6.53
C LYS A 285 18.77 -7.68 -6.07
N TYR A 286 17.94 -7.24 -7.01
CA TYR A 286 16.57 -6.76 -6.75
C TYR A 286 16.50 -5.70 -5.64
N GLN A 287 17.45 -4.77 -5.66
CA GLN A 287 17.63 -3.75 -4.60
C GLN A 287 16.68 -2.56 -4.72
N ALA A 288 15.80 -2.57 -5.72
CA ALA A 288 14.78 -1.54 -5.88
C ALA A 288 13.79 -1.60 -4.70
N PRO A 289 13.37 -0.44 -4.16
CA PRO A 289 12.46 -0.40 -3.02
C PRO A 289 11.05 -0.91 -3.38
N VAL A 290 10.70 -0.76 -4.66
CA VAL A 290 9.57 -1.40 -5.33
C VAL A 290 10.17 -2.17 -6.49
N TYR A 291 9.88 -3.46 -6.57
CA TYR A 291 10.39 -4.33 -7.64
C TYR A 291 9.21 -5.00 -8.34
N THR A 292 9.16 -4.87 -9.66
CA THR A 292 8.12 -5.46 -10.51
C THR A 292 8.76 -6.51 -11.41
N PHE A 293 8.14 -7.68 -11.49
CA PHE A 293 8.61 -8.79 -12.33
C PHE A 293 7.44 -9.63 -12.84
N THR A 294 7.66 -10.27 -13.97
CA THR A 294 6.68 -11.12 -14.65
C THR A 294 7.13 -12.57 -14.59
N ARG A 295 6.20 -13.49 -14.34
CA ARG A 295 6.47 -14.93 -14.38
C ARG A 295 5.34 -15.68 -15.08
N SER A 296 5.70 -16.78 -15.72
CA SER A 296 4.72 -17.76 -16.17
C SER A 296 3.98 -18.32 -14.95
N SER A 297 2.70 -18.61 -15.15
CA SER A 297 1.86 -19.30 -14.16
C SER A 297 2.46 -20.65 -13.79
#